data_AF-A0A6G1FV95-F1
#
_entry.id   AF-A0A6G1FV95-F1
#
_cell.length_a   1.000
_cell.length_b   1.000
_cell.length_c   1.000
_cell.angle_alpha   90.00
_cell.angle_beta   90.00
_cell.angle_gamma   90.00
#
_symmetry.space_group_name_H-M   'P 1'
#
loop_
_entity.id
_entity.type
_entity.pdbx_description
1 polymer ?
#
loop_
_entity_poly.entity_id
_entity_poly.type
_entity_poly.pdbx_seq_one_letter_code
_entity_poly.pdbx_strand_id
1 'polypeptide(L)'
;MPISFTPSQTGRPGEADLPFTGNPFKLLWKDLLLCFHHINTIPGIIRPWNPFTSHESDELHLSLVNIKCIVIHGILIVLQTSFLVSVPVLVFTLFPAVWVITYILGFVALNTAICRLLNGTERTLQSSKTIQEKAAHQKEYWIYLNGVSVGRDWIQANINRLSMTFRRPVVGVHNPTAGIVFDMIECLIQRNFCYATADVRNAHSRIKEALLDRSYEKIIFILHSQGGIMGGLIIDWLLDELPHDCLNRLEVYTFGNAANHFNNPLRGEGSEGGPNGRKAIKAIRHVEHYANEGEFVANFGVLHFFWNKNRFMGRLFRSSNSGHLLNQHYLAECFPLDENDRVLESNPFMDMVVEHAGEAEEREHFTTELQSRGGDEVEEPVVADVNSPLSPTHTATLHTHRVKDFSRLWLYRNGRSPTS
;
A
#
# COMPACT_ATOMS: atom_id res chain seq x y z
N MET A 1 -0.84 22.98 1.71
CA MET A 1 -0.16 22.64 0.45
C MET A 1 -1.01 21.58 -0.23
N PRO A 2 -1.25 21.67 -1.54
CA PRO A 2 -2.29 20.90 -2.23
C PRO A 2 -2.01 19.40 -2.25
N ILE A 3 -3.08 18.58 -2.24
CA ILE A 3 -3.02 17.15 -2.60
C ILE A 3 -3.30 17.09 -4.09
N SER A 4 -2.43 16.38 -4.82
CA SER A 4 -2.70 16.05 -6.21
C SER A 4 -3.41 14.70 -6.29
N PHE A 5 -4.53 14.67 -6.99
CA PHE A 5 -5.17 13.43 -7.42
C PHE A 5 -4.76 13.12 -8.85
N THR A 6 -4.49 11.86 -9.12
CA THR A 6 -4.24 11.40 -10.48
C THR A 6 -5.03 10.11 -10.77
N PRO A 7 -5.91 10.09 -11.80
CA PRO A 7 -6.67 8.91 -12.20
C PRO A 7 -5.78 7.74 -12.65
N SER A 8 -6.35 6.54 -12.70
CA SER A 8 -5.66 5.34 -13.17
C SER A 8 -5.31 5.43 -14.67
N GLN A 9 -4.29 4.69 -15.07
CA GLN A 9 -3.93 4.56 -16.49
C GLN A 9 -4.94 3.66 -17.22
N THR A 10 -5.25 3.97 -18.47
CA THR A 10 -6.21 3.20 -19.28
C THR A 10 -5.66 1.83 -19.68
N GLY A 11 -4.34 1.67 -19.83
CA GLY A 11 -3.73 0.38 -20.17
C GLY A 11 -3.44 0.19 -21.67
N ARG A 12 -3.39 1.27 -22.47
CA ARG A 12 -3.15 1.20 -23.93
C ARG A 12 -1.71 0.76 -24.26
N PRO A 13 -1.47 0.00 -25.34
CA PRO A 13 -0.13 -0.47 -25.70
C PRO A 13 0.87 0.69 -25.85
N GLY A 14 2.01 0.59 -25.17
CA GLY A 14 3.10 1.57 -25.24
C GLY A 14 4.37 1.00 -24.64
N GLU A 15 5.51 1.28 -25.26
CA GLU A 15 6.82 0.81 -24.78
C GLU A 15 7.29 1.67 -23.59
N ALA A 16 7.64 1.01 -22.49
CA ALA A 16 8.41 1.63 -21.40
C ALA A 16 9.90 1.32 -21.60
N ASP A 17 10.78 2.29 -21.34
CA ASP A 17 12.24 2.17 -21.53
C ASP A 17 12.90 0.98 -20.81
N LEU A 18 12.28 0.48 -19.73
CA LEU A 18 12.65 -0.78 -19.08
C LEU A 18 11.43 -1.39 -18.38
N PRO A 19 10.86 -2.50 -18.88
CA PRO A 19 9.75 -3.18 -18.21
C PRO A 19 10.21 -3.82 -16.91
N PHE A 20 9.29 -4.01 -15.96
CA PHE A 20 9.58 -4.70 -14.69
C PHE A 20 9.96 -6.18 -14.89
N THR A 21 9.63 -6.76 -16.05
CA THR A 21 10.02 -8.10 -16.50
C THR A 21 11.38 -8.13 -17.21
N GLY A 22 12.09 -7.00 -17.25
CA GLY A 22 13.42 -6.90 -17.86
C GLY A 22 14.50 -7.63 -17.07
N ASN A 23 15.76 -7.45 -17.46
CA ASN A 23 16.89 -8.08 -16.77
C ASN A 23 16.94 -7.67 -15.27
N PRO A 24 16.92 -8.63 -14.33
CA PRO A 24 16.81 -8.34 -12.89
C PRO A 24 18.02 -7.61 -12.33
N PHE A 25 19.23 -7.86 -12.85
CA PHE A 25 20.42 -7.14 -12.41
C PHE A 25 20.44 -5.70 -12.89
N LYS A 26 19.90 -5.43 -14.10
CA LYS A 26 19.75 -4.06 -14.61
C LYS A 26 18.70 -3.29 -13.81
N LEU A 27 17.60 -3.95 -13.43
CA LEU A 27 16.58 -3.39 -12.55
C LEU A 27 17.18 -3.08 -11.17
N LEU A 28 17.88 -4.04 -10.56
CA LEU A 28 18.57 -3.86 -9.28
C LEU A 28 19.55 -2.68 -9.33
N TRP A 29 20.36 -2.57 -10.38
CA TRP A 29 21.30 -1.46 -10.51
C TRP A 29 20.59 -0.10 -10.58
N LYS A 30 19.52 0.02 -11.37
CA LYS A 30 18.71 1.24 -11.43
C LYS A 30 18.06 1.56 -10.09
N ASP A 31 17.55 0.54 -9.40
CA ASP A 31 16.96 0.68 -8.07
C ASP A 31 17.97 1.15 -7.04
N LEU A 32 19.20 0.64 -7.07
CA LEU A 32 20.28 1.11 -6.19
C LEU A 32 20.58 2.59 -6.44
N LEU A 33 20.69 3.01 -7.70
CA LEU A 33 20.87 4.42 -8.06
C LEU A 33 19.69 5.28 -7.58
N LEU A 34 18.47 4.76 -7.69
CA LEU A 34 17.26 5.43 -7.20
C LEU A 34 17.26 5.56 -5.66
N CYS A 35 17.69 4.54 -4.93
CA CYS A 35 17.88 4.62 -3.48
C CYS A 35 18.83 5.77 -3.12
N PHE A 36 19.98 5.87 -3.80
CA PHE A 36 20.93 6.96 -3.55
C PHE A 36 20.36 8.33 -3.92
N HIS A 37 19.59 8.43 -5.01
CA HIS A 37 18.96 9.68 -5.42
C HIS A 37 18.00 10.21 -4.35
N HIS A 38 17.24 9.32 -3.70
CA HIS A 38 16.28 9.69 -2.66
C HIS A 38 16.83 9.61 -1.23
N ILE A 39 18.12 9.35 -1.01
CA ILE A 39 18.66 9.16 0.35
C ILE A 39 18.37 10.33 1.30
N ASN A 40 18.28 11.56 0.76
CA ASN A 40 17.99 12.77 1.53
C ASN A 40 16.56 12.83 2.09
N THR A 41 15.63 12.02 1.59
CA THR A 41 14.24 11.95 2.08
C THR A 41 14.05 10.88 3.17
N ILE A 42 15.07 10.09 3.50
CA ILE A 42 15.04 9.09 4.59
C ILE A 42 14.65 9.69 5.95
N PRO A 43 15.14 10.87 6.38
CA PRO A 43 14.68 11.50 7.61
C PRO A 43 13.17 11.78 7.61
N GLY A 44 12.57 11.87 6.43
CA GLY A 44 11.14 12.03 6.23
C GLY A 44 10.29 10.82 6.63
N ILE A 45 10.88 9.63 6.75
CA ILE A 45 10.14 8.41 7.18
C ILE A 45 9.49 8.60 8.55
N ILE A 46 10.19 9.29 9.45
CA ILE A 46 9.80 9.51 10.86
C ILE A 46 9.43 10.96 11.18
N ARG A 47 9.52 11.87 10.20
CA ARG A 47 9.08 13.26 10.36
C ARG A 47 7.62 13.39 9.90
N PRO A 48 6.78 14.18 10.58
CA PRO A 48 7.06 14.93 11.81
C PRO A 48 7.20 14.02 13.05
N TRP A 49 8.14 14.38 13.93
CA TRP A 49 8.39 13.66 15.19
C TRP A 49 7.36 14.14 16.20
N ASN A 50 6.17 13.57 16.16
CA ASN A 50 5.10 13.93 17.09
C ASN A 50 4.77 12.76 18.03
N PRO A 51 5.66 12.41 18.98
CA PRO A 51 5.41 11.32 19.93
C PRO A 51 4.34 11.67 20.99
N PHE A 52 3.90 12.93 21.06
CA PHE A 52 2.98 13.46 22.10
C PHE A 52 1.60 13.87 21.59
N THR A 53 1.35 13.87 20.27
CA THR A 53 0.02 14.22 19.71
C THR A 53 -0.82 12.99 19.36
N SER A 54 -0.34 11.80 19.71
CA SER A 54 -0.67 10.56 19.04
C SER A 54 -1.55 9.63 19.86
N HIS A 55 -2.48 8.98 19.16
CA HIS A 55 -3.34 7.92 19.69
C HIS A 55 -2.47 6.77 20.21
N GLU A 56 -2.91 6.00 21.22
CA GLU A 56 -2.11 4.92 21.83
C GLU A 56 -1.64 3.85 20.83
N SER A 57 -2.28 3.78 19.66
CA SER A 57 -1.94 2.86 18.57
C SER A 57 -0.76 3.31 17.70
N ASP A 58 -0.24 4.52 17.88
CA ASP A 58 0.76 5.08 16.98
C ASP A 58 2.14 4.49 17.25
N GLU A 59 2.91 4.27 16.19
CA GLU A 59 4.14 3.49 16.25
C GLU A 59 5.26 4.17 17.07
N LEU A 60 5.29 5.51 17.13
CA LEU A 60 6.24 6.27 17.96
C LEU A 60 5.63 6.83 19.25
N HIS A 61 4.41 6.42 19.62
CA HIS A 61 3.84 6.76 20.92
C HIS A 61 4.77 6.26 22.05
N LEU A 62 4.93 7.04 23.13
CA LEU A 62 5.84 6.73 24.23
C LEU A 62 5.30 5.62 25.16
N SER A 63 5.22 4.39 24.63
CA SER A 63 4.93 3.18 25.39
C SER A 63 6.20 2.36 25.61
N LEU A 64 6.23 1.57 26.69
CA LEU A 64 7.34 0.63 26.94
C LEU A 64 7.53 -0.37 25.79
N VAL A 65 6.43 -0.74 25.13
CA VAL A 65 6.44 -1.64 23.97
C VAL A 65 7.14 -0.99 22.78
N ASN A 66 6.76 0.25 22.43
CA ASN A 66 7.38 0.98 21.32
C ASN A 66 8.85 1.32 21.62
N ILE A 67 9.17 1.73 22.86
CA ILE A 67 10.56 1.97 23.28
C ILE A 67 11.40 0.71 23.12
N LYS A 68 10.89 -0.46 23.57
CA LYS A 68 11.55 -1.76 23.37
C LYS A 68 11.79 -2.02 21.88
N CYS A 69 10.80 -1.83 21.02
CA CYS A 69 10.93 -2.02 19.57
C CYS A 69 12.00 -1.10 18.96
N ILE A 70 11.98 0.19 19.29
CA ILE A 70 12.95 1.18 18.81
C ILE A 70 14.38 0.83 19.28
N VAL A 71 14.55 0.47 20.55
CA VAL A 71 15.86 0.09 21.10
C VAL A 71 16.41 -1.14 20.42
N ILE A 72 15.59 -2.19 20.22
CA ILE A 72 16.04 -3.40 19.54
C ILE A 72 16.40 -3.10 18.07
N HIS A 73 15.61 -2.30 17.37
CA HIS A 73 15.96 -1.87 16.01
C HIS A 73 17.27 -1.06 15.97
N GLY A 74 17.52 -0.19 16.96
CA GLY A 74 18.79 0.52 17.11
C GLY A 74 19.98 -0.43 17.28
N ILE A 75 19.84 -1.45 18.12
CA ILE A 75 20.85 -2.52 18.29
C ILE A 75 21.08 -3.27 16.97
N LEU A 76 20.00 -3.66 16.28
CA LEU A 76 20.06 -4.38 15.01
C LEU A 76 20.76 -3.55 13.93
N ILE A 77 20.50 -2.24 13.81
CA ILE A 77 21.17 -1.38 12.84
C ILE A 77 22.68 -1.41 13.04
N VAL A 78 23.16 -1.22 14.27
CA VAL A 78 24.60 -1.22 14.57
C VAL A 78 25.21 -2.59 14.29
N LEU A 79 24.55 -3.66 14.73
CA LEU A 79 25.00 -5.04 14.59
C LEU A 79 25.08 -5.46 13.11
N GLN A 80 24.03 -5.20 12.34
CA GLN A 80 23.90 -5.54 10.92
C GLN A 80 24.87 -4.74 10.06
N THR A 81 24.99 -3.43 10.29
CA THR A 81 25.95 -2.59 9.56
C THR A 81 27.38 -3.05 9.83
N SER A 82 27.72 -3.33 11.10
CA SER A 82 29.05 -3.84 11.46
C SER A 82 29.35 -5.18 10.79
N PHE A 83 28.36 -6.07 10.70
CA PHE A 83 28.48 -7.35 10.01
C PHE A 83 28.66 -7.21 8.50
N LEU A 84 27.89 -6.35 7.84
CA LEU A 84 28.00 -6.11 6.41
C LEU A 84 29.37 -5.51 6.03
N VAL A 85 29.96 -4.68 6.91
CA VAL A 85 31.30 -4.13 6.72
C VAL A 85 32.39 -5.17 7.02
N SER A 86 32.19 -6.03 8.02
CA SER A 86 33.21 -7.01 8.43
C SER A 86 33.41 -8.12 7.40
N VAL A 87 32.35 -8.60 6.74
CA VAL A 87 32.43 -9.73 5.79
C VAL A 87 33.39 -9.46 4.63
N PRO A 88 33.29 -8.34 3.88
CA PRO A 88 34.26 -8.00 2.84
C PRO A 88 35.69 -7.93 3.37
N VAL A 89 35.91 -7.32 4.54
CA VAL A 89 37.25 -7.21 5.16
C VAL A 89 37.84 -8.60 5.44
N LEU A 90 37.06 -9.52 6.01
CA LEU A 90 37.50 -10.89 6.27
C LEU A 90 37.84 -11.65 4.98
N VAL A 91 37.05 -11.46 3.92
CA VAL A 91 37.30 -12.08 2.61
C VAL A 91 38.55 -11.49 1.96
N PHE A 92 38.73 -10.17 1.97
CA PHE A 92 39.89 -9.50 1.35
C PHE A 92 41.20 -9.77 2.09
N THR A 93 41.14 -9.98 3.41
CA THR A 93 42.32 -10.37 4.21
C THR A 93 42.68 -11.86 4.07
N LEU A 94 41.99 -12.60 3.19
CA LEU A 94 42.19 -14.04 2.95
C LEU A 94 42.07 -14.87 4.23
N PHE A 95 41.19 -14.46 5.14
CA PHE A 95 40.94 -15.21 6.37
C PHE A 95 40.41 -16.61 6.04
N PRO A 96 40.77 -17.67 6.80
CA PRO A 96 40.38 -19.02 6.43
C PRO A 96 38.85 -19.18 6.33
N ALA A 97 38.38 -19.70 5.21
CA ALA A 97 36.96 -19.75 4.85
C ALA A 97 36.07 -20.41 5.92
N VAL A 98 36.58 -21.44 6.61
CA VAL A 98 35.86 -22.13 7.69
C VAL A 98 35.46 -21.15 8.79
N TRP A 99 36.37 -20.27 9.22
CA TRP A 99 36.07 -19.30 10.27
C TRP A 99 35.12 -18.20 9.81
N VAL A 100 35.24 -17.77 8.55
CA VAL A 100 34.30 -16.81 7.96
C VAL A 100 32.88 -17.40 7.93
N ILE A 101 32.74 -18.67 7.51
CA ILE A 101 31.46 -19.36 7.52
C ILE A 101 30.92 -19.50 8.94
N THR A 102 31.74 -19.93 9.90
CA THR A 102 31.31 -20.02 11.31
C THR A 102 30.86 -18.67 11.87
N TYR A 103 31.58 -17.59 11.56
CA TYR A 103 31.20 -16.23 11.94
C TYR A 103 29.84 -15.83 11.35
N ILE A 104 29.63 -16.06 10.04
CA ILE A 104 28.35 -15.77 9.37
C ILE A 104 27.21 -16.56 10.01
N LEU A 105 27.39 -17.87 10.24
CA LEU A 105 26.37 -18.70 10.86
C LEU A 105 26.05 -18.26 12.29
N GLY A 106 27.08 -17.95 13.08
CA GLY A 106 26.91 -17.42 14.45
C GLY A 106 26.17 -16.08 14.45
N PHE A 107 26.50 -15.19 13.52
CA PHE A 107 25.81 -13.92 13.35
C PHE A 107 24.35 -14.10 12.95
N VAL A 108 24.06 -14.96 11.95
CA VAL A 108 22.69 -15.25 11.52
C VAL A 108 21.86 -15.81 12.67
N ALA A 109 22.42 -16.71 13.48
CA ALA A 109 21.77 -17.24 14.66
C ALA A 109 21.46 -16.15 15.70
N LEU A 110 22.44 -15.27 15.99
CA LEU A 110 22.26 -14.14 16.91
C LEU A 110 21.21 -13.14 16.40
N ASN A 111 21.30 -12.73 15.14
CA ASN A 111 20.33 -11.81 14.52
C ASN A 111 18.92 -12.38 14.58
N THR A 112 18.77 -13.68 14.26
CA THR A 112 17.48 -14.38 14.33
C THR A 112 16.95 -14.42 15.77
N ALA A 113 17.80 -14.67 16.76
CA ALA A 113 17.41 -14.67 18.17
C ALA A 113 16.91 -13.29 18.63
N ILE A 114 17.59 -12.21 18.23
CA ILE A 114 17.17 -10.84 18.54
C ILE A 114 15.85 -10.50 17.81
N CYS A 115 15.72 -10.83 16.53
CA CYS A 115 14.50 -10.57 15.76
C CYS A 115 13.27 -11.34 16.30
N ARG A 116 13.46 -12.52 16.91
CA ARG A 116 12.37 -13.23 17.60
C ARG A 116 11.75 -12.42 18.74
N LEU A 117 12.51 -11.54 19.38
CA LEU A 117 12.00 -10.64 20.44
C LEU A 117 11.03 -9.58 19.87
N LEU A 118 11.13 -9.26 18.57
CA LEU A 118 10.22 -8.35 17.87
C LEU A 118 9.03 -9.10 17.25
N ASN A 119 9.30 -10.25 16.63
CA ASN A 119 8.35 -10.90 15.73
C ASN A 119 7.38 -11.87 16.41
N GLY A 120 7.76 -12.46 17.55
CA GLY A 120 7.03 -13.60 18.09
C GLY A 120 6.98 -14.78 17.12
N THR A 121 5.94 -15.62 17.24
CA THR A 121 5.77 -16.85 16.45
C THR A 121 4.58 -16.80 15.48
N GLU A 122 3.67 -15.85 15.66
CA GLU A 122 2.43 -15.74 14.92
C GLU A 122 2.68 -15.14 13.53
N ARG A 123 2.22 -15.85 12.48
CA ARG A 123 2.30 -15.41 11.07
C ARG A 123 1.04 -14.72 10.59
N THR A 124 -0.06 -14.91 11.31
CA THR A 124 -1.34 -14.26 11.05
C THR A 124 -1.91 -13.82 12.38
N LEU A 125 -2.40 -12.59 12.44
CA LEU A 125 -3.04 -12.00 13.61
C LEU A 125 -4.45 -11.55 13.25
N GLN A 126 -5.30 -11.41 14.26
CA GLN A 126 -6.61 -10.79 14.11
C GLN A 126 -6.70 -9.53 14.97
N SER A 127 -7.47 -8.55 14.50
CA SER A 127 -7.79 -7.38 15.30
C SER A 127 -8.47 -7.79 16.61
N SER A 128 -7.96 -7.30 17.74
CA SER A 128 -8.38 -7.71 19.08
C SER A 128 -9.47 -6.83 19.69
N LYS A 129 -9.79 -5.69 19.07
CA LYS A 129 -10.78 -4.73 19.58
C LYS A 129 -12.19 -5.27 19.33
N THR A 130 -13.02 -5.26 20.37
CA THR A 130 -14.43 -5.63 20.26
C THR A 130 -15.17 -4.54 19.48
N ILE A 131 -15.64 -4.90 18.29
CA ILE A 131 -16.46 -4.02 17.47
C ILE A 131 -17.86 -4.64 17.39
N GLN A 132 -18.88 -3.81 17.51
CA GLN A 132 -20.24 -4.24 17.24
C GLN A 132 -20.38 -4.45 15.72
N GLU A 133 -20.14 -5.68 15.29
CA GLU A 133 -20.24 -6.06 13.89
C GLU A 133 -21.72 -6.07 13.47
N LYS A 134 -22.02 -5.33 12.39
CA LYS A 134 -23.35 -5.41 11.77
C LYS A 134 -23.39 -6.67 10.92
N ALA A 135 -24.53 -7.36 10.88
CA ALA A 135 -24.71 -8.57 10.06
C ALA A 135 -24.33 -8.36 8.58
N ALA A 136 -24.54 -7.15 8.04
CA ALA A 136 -24.16 -6.80 6.67
C ALA A 136 -22.64 -6.85 6.41
N HIS A 137 -21.80 -6.70 7.44
CA HIS A 137 -20.34 -6.68 7.30
C HIS A 137 -19.73 -8.09 7.23
N GLN A 138 -20.48 -9.14 7.60
CA GLN A 138 -19.99 -10.53 7.59
C GLN A 138 -19.66 -11.04 6.19
N LYS A 139 -20.14 -10.35 5.15
CA LYS A 139 -19.86 -10.63 3.74
C LYS A 139 -18.62 -9.91 3.22
N GLU A 140 -17.91 -9.17 4.06
CA GLU A 140 -16.67 -8.47 3.70
C GLU A 140 -15.48 -9.18 4.36
N TYR A 141 -14.43 -9.46 3.60
CA TYR A 141 -13.18 -10.01 4.12
C TYR A 141 -12.07 -8.94 4.07
N TRP A 142 -11.57 -8.53 5.24
CA TRP A 142 -10.54 -7.51 5.35
C TRP A 142 -9.19 -8.12 5.73
N ILE A 143 -8.18 -7.87 4.90
CA ILE A 143 -6.83 -8.38 5.08
C ILE A 143 -5.80 -7.26 4.94
N TYR A 144 -4.82 -7.25 5.83
CA TYR A 144 -3.73 -6.29 5.87
C TYR A 144 -2.38 -7.01 5.78
N LEU A 145 -1.45 -6.46 5.00
CA LEU A 145 -0.06 -6.93 4.91
C LEU A 145 0.89 -5.75 5.17
N ASN A 146 1.71 -5.88 6.21
CA ASN A 146 2.67 -4.87 6.64
C ASN A 146 3.92 -4.83 5.76
N GLY A 147 4.72 -3.78 5.92
CA GLY A 147 6.04 -3.67 5.29
C GLY A 147 7.21 -3.96 6.22
N VAL A 148 8.36 -3.38 5.90
CA VAL A 148 9.62 -3.54 6.65
C VAL A 148 9.48 -3.08 8.10
N SER A 149 10.31 -3.65 8.97
CA SER A 149 10.56 -3.14 10.33
C SER A 149 9.34 -3.09 11.24
N VAL A 150 8.37 -3.94 10.95
CA VAL A 150 7.18 -4.12 11.78
C VAL A 150 7.28 -5.47 12.47
N GLY A 151 7.36 -5.44 13.80
CA GLY A 151 7.22 -6.63 14.65
C GLY A 151 5.77 -6.89 15.04
N ARG A 152 5.55 -7.93 15.85
CA ARG A 152 4.23 -8.40 16.31
C ARG A 152 3.38 -7.28 16.92
N ASP A 153 4.00 -6.49 17.80
CA ASP A 153 3.30 -5.46 18.56
C ASP A 153 2.80 -4.33 17.64
N TRP A 154 3.62 -3.92 16.66
CA TRP A 154 3.25 -2.90 15.68
C TRP A 154 2.20 -3.37 14.67
N ILE A 155 2.31 -4.60 14.14
CA ILE A 155 1.25 -5.12 13.26
C ILE A 155 -0.08 -5.25 14.00
N GLN A 156 -0.07 -5.66 15.27
CA GLN A 156 -1.28 -5.72 16.09
C GLN A 156 -1.90 -4.33 16.27
N ALA A 157 -1.06 -3.31 16.52
CA ALA A 157 -1.52 -1.92 16.60
C ALA A 157 -2.10 -1.44 15.26
N ASN A 158 -1.50 -1.79 14.12
CA ASN A 158 -1.99 -1.46 12.79
C ASN A 158 -3.37 -2.07 12.51
N ILE A 159 -3.54 -3.38 12.70
CA ILE A 159 -4.84 -4.02 12.44
C ILE A 159 -5.92 -3.58 13.42
N ASN A 160 -5.56 -3.27 14.67
CA ASN A 160 -6.49 -2.66 15.61
C ASN A 160 -6.93 -1.28 15.15
N ARG A 161 -5.98 -0.44 14.70
CA ARG A 161 -6.29 0.89 14.18
C ARG A 161 -7.17 0.84 12.94
N LEU A 162 -6.86 -0.04 11.99
CA LEU A 162 -7.69 -0.27 10.79
C LEU A 162 -9.10 -0.74 11.19
N SER A 163 -9.17 -1.70 12.12
CA SER A 163 -10.44 -2.23 12.64
C SER A 163 -11.29 -1.14 13.29
N MET A 164 -10.72 -0.26 14.12
CA MET A 164 -11.43 0.89 14.72
C MET A 164 -11.91 1.89 13.67
N THR A 165 -11.08 2.17 12.66
CA THR A 165 -11.38 3.10 11.56
C THR A 165 -12.59 2.65 10.75
N PHE A 166 -12.57 1.40 10.32
CA PHE A 166 -13.55 0.88 9.38
C PHE A 166 -14.68 0.12 10.08
N ARG A 167 -14.54 -0.25 11.36
CA ARG A 167 -15.54 -1.05 12.10
C ARG A 167 -15.79 -2.44 11.50
N ARG A 168 -14.70 -3.11 11.10
CA ARG A 168 -14.66 -4.51 10.64
C ARG A 168 -13.52 -5.27 11.31
N PRO A 169 -13.64 -6.59 11.52
CA PRO A 169 -12.49 -7.41 11.87
C PRO A 169 -11.46 -7.37 10.73
N VAL A 170 -10.18 -7.20 11.07
CA VAL A 170 -9.08 -7.18 10.10
C VAL A 170 -8.11 -8.29 10.39
N VAL A 171 -7.81 -9.10 9.39
CA VAL A 171 -6.78 -10.15 9.44
C VAL A 171 -5.45 -9.55 9.02
N GLY A 172 -4.44 -9.58 9.89
CA GLY A 172 -3.07 -9.18 9.56
C GLY A 172 -2.24 -10.38 9.13
N VAL A 173 -1.68 -10.35 7.92
CA VAL A 173 -0.60 -11.27 7.52
C VAL A 173 0.72 -10.61 7.88
N HIS A 174 1.48 -11.28 8.74
CA HIS A 174 2.69 -10.74 9.33
C HIS A 174 3.89 -11.06 8.44
N ASN A 175 4.44 -10.02 7.83
CA ASN A 175 5.78 -10.01 7.25
C ASN A 175 6.80 -9.65 8.36
N PRO A 176 7.49 -10.63 8.97
CA PRO A 176 8.29 -10.35 10.15
C PRO A 176 9.63 -9.73 9.77
N THR A 177 10.07 -8.75 10.55
CA THR A 177 11.31 -8.02 10.28
C THR A 177 12.55 -8.86 10.60
N ALA A 178 13.53 -8.83 9.70
CA ALA A 178 14.91 -9.27 9.95
C ALA A 178 15.80 -8.14 10.50
N GLY A 179 15.22 -6.96 10.76
CA GLY A 179 15.87 -5.70 11.10
C GLY A 179 16.00 -4.78 9.88
N ILE A 180 15.89 -3.46 10.10
CA ILE A 180 15.79 -2.43 9.05
C ILE A 180 16.80 -2.61 7.91
N VAL A 181 18.07 -2.92 8.21
CA VAL A 181 19.12 -3.04 7.19
C VAL A 181 18.89 -4.26 6.30
N PHE A 182 18.57 -5.41 6.88
CA PHE A 182 18.30 -6.64 6.14
C PHE A 182 16.95 -6.62 5.44
N ASP A 183 15.94 -6.00 6.04
CA ASP A 183 14.65 -5.76 5.40
C ASP A 183 14.82 -4.93 4.11
N MET A 184 15.71 -3.93 4.10
CA MET A 184 15.99 -3.13 2.92
C MET A 184 16.66 -3.96 1.80
N ILE A 185 17.56 -4.87 2.16
CA ILE A 185 18.18 -5.81 1.22
C ILE A 185 17.13 -6.78 0.66
N GLU A 186 16.30 -7.37 1.53
CA GLU A 186 15.21 -8.25 1.13
C GLU A 186 14.23 -7.53 0.20
N CYS A 187 13.86 -6.29 0.52
CA CYS A 187 13.00 -5.44 -0.31
C CYS A 187 13.55 -5.29 -1.73
N LEU A 188 14.86 -5.03 -1.89
CA LEU A 188 15.52 -4.97 -3.20
C LEU A 188 15.49 -6.33 -3.92
N ILE A 189 15.71 -7.43 -3.20
CA ILE A 189 15.67 -8.79 -3.78
C ILE A 189 14.26 -9.13 -4.25
N GLN A 190 13.25 -8.97 -3.40
CA GLN A 190 11.84 -9.23 -3.74
C GLN A 190 11.41 -8.40 -4.95
N ARG A 191 11.73 -7.11 -4.97
CA ARG A 191 11.30 -6.17 -6.01
C ARG A 191 11.95 -6.40 -7.37
N ASN A 192 13.20 -6.85 -7.40
CA ASN A 192 13.98 -6.99 -8.64
C ASN A 192 14.06 -8.43 -9.17
N PHE A 193 13.86 -9.43 -8.30
CA PHE A 193 13.92 -10.85 -8.67
C PHE A 193 12.57 -11.56 -8.52
N CYS A 194 11.51 -10.84 -8.17
CA CYS A 194 10.18 -11.39 -7.89
C CYS A 194 10.23 -12.54 -6.86
N TYR A 195 11.10 -12.40 -5.86
CA TYR A 195 11.29 -13.42 -4.84
C TYR A 195 10.07 -13.48 -3.92
N ALA A 196 9.31 -14.57 -3.98
CA ALA A 196 8.12 -14.76 -3.16
C ALA A 196 8.43 -15.44 -1.82
N THR A 197 8.40 -14.64 -0.76
CA THR A 197 8.56 -15.04 0.64
C THR A 197 7.37 -15.85 1.17
N ALA A 198 7.49 -16.36 2.39
CA ALA A 198 6.45 -17.19 3.01
C ALA A 198 5.16 -16.41 3.30
N ASP A 199 5.28 -15.15 3.70
CA ASP A 199 4.20 -14.17 3.93
C ASP A 199 3.45 -13.84 2.62
N VAL A 200 4.15 -13.61 1.50
CA VAL A 200 3.55 -13.50 0.16
C VAL A 200 2.67 -14.73 -0.13
N ARG A 201 3.20 -15.94 0.07
CA ARG A 201 2.47 -17.19 -0.20
C ARG A 201 1.28 -17.37 0.73
N ASN A 202 1.42 -17.00 2.00
CA ASN A 202 0.34 -17.07 2.98
C ASN A 202 -0.79 -16.09 2.65
N ALA A 203 -0.47 -14.82 2.37
CA ALA A 203 -1.44 -13.82 1.96
C ALA A 203 -2.14 -14.22 0.66
N HIS A 204 -1.40 -14.70 -0.34
CA HIS A 204 -1.95 -15.23 -1.59
C HIS A 204 -2.98 -16.34 -1.34
N SER A 205 -2.62 -17.37 -0.56
CA SER A 205 -3.54 -18.48 -0.25
C SER A 205 -4.84 -17.98 0.38
N ARG A 206 -4.74 -17.09 1.38
CA ARG A 206 -5.91 -16.55 2.08
C ARG A 206 -6.81 -15.71 1.17
N ILE A 207 -6.21 -14.84 0.35
CA ILE A 207 -6.97 -14.00 -0.58
C ILE A 207 -7.64 -14.87 -1.63
N LYS A 208 -6.91 -15.85 -2.19
CA LYS A 208 -7.46 -16.80 -3.16
C LYS A 208 -8.63 -17.60 -2.57
N GLU A 209 -8.48 -18.15 -1.37
CA GLU A 209 -9.55 -18.86 -0.66
C GLU A 209 -10.78 -17.97 -0.46
N ALA A 210 -10.59 -16.73 0.01
CA ALA A 210 -11.68 -15.76 0.17
C ALA A 210 -12.34 -15.40 -1.17
N LEU A 211 -11.55 -15.25 -2.26
CA LEU A 211 -12.02 -14.99 -3.62
C LEU A 211 -12.72 -16.19 -4.27
N LEU A 212 -12.64 -17.39 -3.70
CA LEU A 212 -13.37 -18.57 -4.14
C LEU A 212 -14.59 -18.85 -3.28
N ASP A 213 -14.57 -18.42 -2.01
CA ASP A 213 -15.72 -18.46 -1.14
C ASP A 213 -16.84 -17.53 -1.66
N ARG A 214 -18.05 -18.06 -1.69
CA ARG A 214 -19.26 -17.35 -2.13
C ARG A 214 -19.95 -16.61 -0.98
N SER A 215 -19.54 -16.84 0.27
CA SER A 215 -20.04 -16.12 1.44
C SER A 215 -19.60 -14.65 1.44
N TYR A 216 -18.41 -14.36 0.90
CA TYR A 216 -17.89 -13.01 0.78
C TYR A 216 -18.37 -12.36 -0.51
N GLU A 217 -18.96 -11.18 -0.43
CA GLU A 217 -19.28 -10.35 -1.60
C GLU A 217 -18.12 -9.44 -1.98
N LYS A 218 -17.22 -9.16 -1.02
CA LYS A 218 -16.13 -8.21 -1.20
C LYS A 218 -14.91 -8.57 -0.37
N ILE A 219 -13.72 -8.41 -0.96
CA ILE A 219 -12.44 -8.62 -0.29
C ILE A 219 -11.64 -7.33 -0.37
N ILE A 220 -11.22 -6.83 0.80
CA ILE A 220 -10.47 -5.58 0.94
C ILE A 220 -9.04 -5.94 1.34
N PHE A 221 -8.10 -5.62 0.47
CA PHE A 221 -6.68 -5.87 0.69
C PHE A 221 -5.93 -4.55 0.92
N ILE A 222 -5.42 -4.38 2.14
CA ILE A 222 -4.68 -3.20 2.56
C ILE A 222 -3.18 -3.51 2.64
N LEU A 223 -2.37 -2.66 2.04
CA LEU A 223 -0.93 -2.83 1.92
C LEU A 223 -0.20 -1.60 2.47
N HIS A 224 0.91 -1.81 3.16
CA HIS A 224 1.76 -0.71 3.62
C HIS A 224 3.23 -0.94 3.25
N SER A 225 3.90 0.10 2.74
CA SER A 225 5.34 0.06 2.46
C SER A 225 5.77 -1.07 1.52
N GLN A 226 6.71 -1.93 1.93
CA GLN A 226 7.11 -3.16 1.23
C GLN A 226 5.94 -4.13 0.99
N GLY A 227 4.88 -4.07 1.82
CA GLY A 227 3.61 -4.74 1.57
C GLY A 227 3.08 -4.48 0.16
N GLY A 228 3.37 -3.30 -0.41
CA GLY A 228 3.06 -2.98 -1.81
C GLY A 228 3.80 -3.85 -2.83
N ILE A 229 5.09 -4.15 -2.63
CA ILE A 229 5.88 -5.05 -3.50
C ILE A 229 5.28 -6.45 -3.46
N MET A 230 5.04 -6.95 -2.25
CA MET A 230 4.45 -8.26 -2.00
C MET A 230 3.05 -8.35 -2.59
N GLY A 231 2.23 -7.31 -2.41
CA GLY A 231 0.89 -7.22 -2.96
C GLY A 231 0.84 -7.17 -4.48
N GLY A 232 1.78 -6.48 -5.13
CA GLY A 232 1.93 -6.51 -6.59
C GLY A 232 2.17 -7.93 -7.10
N LEU A 233 3.09 -8.67 -6.46
CA LEU A 233 3.37 -10.07 -6.80
C LEU A 233 2.18 -11.00 -6.55
N ILE A 234 1.44 -10.80 -5.44
CA ILE A 234 0.21 -11.53 -5.15
C ILE A 234 -0.84 -11.28 -6.23
N ILE A 235 -1.02 -10.02 -6.64
CA ILE A 235 -1.97 -9.65 -7.68
C ILE A 235 -1.60 -10.30 -9.01
N ASP A 236 -0.33 -10.33 -9.37
CA ASP A 236 0.13 -11.00 -10.59
C ASP A 236 -0.23 -12.49 -10.61
N TRP A 237 -0.05 -13.19 -9.49
CA TRP A 237 -0.49 -14.58 -9.36
C TRP A 237 -2.01 -14.74 -9.42
N LEU A 238 -2.76 -13.87 -8.75
CA LEU A 238 -4.22 -13.91 -8.78
C LEU A 238 -4.78 -13.64 -10.19
N LEU A 239 -4.15 -12.73 -10.94
CA LEU A 239 -4.52 -12.41 -12.33
C LEU A 239 -4.30 -13.58 -13.30
N ASP A 240 -3.29 -14.40 -13.02
CA ASP A 240 -2.97 -15.62 -13.78
C ASP A 240 -3.88 -16.79 -13.39
N GLU A 241 -4.17 -16.95 -12.10
CA GLU A 241 -4.87 -18.13 -11.57
C GLU A 241 -6.40 -18.02 -11.55
N LEU A 242 -6.97 -16.80 -11.45
CA LEU A 242 -8.40 -16.61 -11.22
C LEU A 242 -9.15 -15.96 -12.40
N PRO A 243 -10.42 -16.34 -12.63
CA PRO A 243 -11.27 -15.70 -13.61
C PRO A 243 -11.66 -14.28 -13.19
N HIS A 244 -12.05 -13.46 -14.17
CA HIS A 244 -12.39 -12.04 -13.98
C HIS A 244 -13.49 -11.82 -12.93
N ASP A 245 -14.56 -12.61 -12.96
CA ASP A 245 -15.69 -12.48 -12.04
C ASP A 245 -15.28 -12.61 -10.57
N CYS A 246 -14.23 -13.40 -10.28
CA CYS A 246 -13.69 -13.51 -8.93
C CYS A 246 -12.92 -12.24 -8.54
N LEU A 247 -12.03 -11.77 -9.43
CA LEU A 247 -11.14 -10.63 -9.19
C LEU A 247 -11.89 -9.31 -9.06
N ASN A 248 -13.06 -9.17 -9.68
CA ASN A 248 -13.90 -7.98 -9.56
C ASN A 248 -14.53 -7.80 -8.14
N ARG A 249 -14.35 -8.77 -7.24
CA ARG A 249 -14.70 -8.63 -5.82
C ARG A 249 -13.56 -8.07 -4.96
N LEU A 250 -12.37 -7.91 -5.54
CA LEU A 250 -11.18 -7.42 -4.85
C LEU A 250 -11.08 -5.88 -4.93
N GLU A 251 -10.86 -5.25 -3.79
CA GLU A 251 -10.47 -3.84 -3.65
C GLU A 251 -9.11 -3.76 -2.97
N VAL A 252 -8.20 -2.95 -3.52
CA VAL A 252 -6.82 -2.85 -3.04
C VAL A 252 -6.47 -1.42 -2.66
N TYR A 253 -5.96 -1.23 -1.45
CA TYR A 253 -5.61 0.07 -0.90
C TYR A 253 -4.19 0.03 -0.38
N THR A 254 -3.33 0.95 -0.84
CA THR A 254 -1.91 0.93 -0.47
C THR A 254 -1.48 2.24 0.15
N PHE A 255 -0.64 2.19 1.18
CA PHE A 255 -0.06 3.35 1.85
C PHE A 255 1.47 3.30 1.73
N GLY A 256 2.10 4.34 1.18
CA GLY A 256 3.54 4.42 1.00
C GLY A 256 4.10 3.28 0.15
N ASN A 257 3.43 2.93 -0.95
CA ASN A 257 3.70 1.71 -1.72
C ASN A 257 5.11 1.69 -2.34
N ALA A 258 5.94 0.73 -1.92
CA ALA A 258 7.34 0.56 -2.36
C ALA A 258 7.49 -0.18 -3.70
N ALA A 259 6.38 -0.67 -4.28
CA ALA A 259 6.41 -1.45 -5.51
C ALA A 259 6.97 -0.66 -6.69
N ASN A 260 7.50 -1.40 -7.66
CA ASN A 260 7.90 -0.84 -8.95
C ASN A 260 6.90 -1.13 -10.07
N HIS A 261 5.84 -1.90 -9.79
CA HIS A 261 4.74 -2.17 -10.70
C HIS A 261 3.46 -2.51 -9.91
N PHE A 262 2.31 -2.36 -10.57
CA PHE A 262 1.03 -2.79 -10.04
C PHE A 262 0.09 -3.05 -11.21
N ASN A 263 -0.19 -4.33 -11.51
CA ASN A 263 -0.94 -4.71 -12.70
C ASN A 263 -2.44 -4.72 -12.46
N ASN A 264 -3.19 -4.21 -13.44
CA ASN A 264 -4.64 -4.31 -13.50
C ASN A 264 -5.08 -4.13 -14.98
N PRO A 265 -4.94 -5.18 -15.80
CA PRO A 265 -5.26 -5.10 -17.23
C PRO A 265 -6.76 -4.88 -17.46
N LEU A 266 -7.09 -4.27 -18.59
CA LEU A 266 -8.45 -4.29 -19.13
C LEU A 266 -8.78 -5.72 -19.61
N ARG A 267 -9.99 -6.20 -19.30
CA ARG A 267 -10.54 -7.46 -19.79
C ARG A 267 -11.96 -7.20 -20.31
N GLY A 268 -12.23 -7.65 -21.53
CA GLY A 268 -13.53 -7.54 -22.19
C GLY A 268 -13.38 -7.70 -23.71
N GLU A 269 -14.25 -8.48 -24.34
CA GLU A 269 -14.36 -8.52 -25.80
C GLU A 269 -15.08 -7.26 -26.27
N GLY A 270 -14.33 -6.39 -26.94
CA GLY A 270 -14.86 -5.21 -27.60
C GLY A 270 -13.99 -4.88 -28.80
N SER A 271 -14.26 -5.57 -29.92
CA SER A 271 -13.85 -5.09 -31.24
C SER A 271 -14.24 -3.61 -31.34
N GLU A 272 -13.30 -2.78 -31.76
CA GLU A 272 -13.57 -1.42 -32.20
C GLU A 272 -14.78 -1.43 -33.16
N GLY A 273 -15.82 -0.64 -32.86
CA GLY A 273 -16.82 -0.23 -33.86
C GLY A 273 -18.27 -0.75 -33.75
N GLY A 274 -18.71 -1.36 -32.65
CA GLY A 274 -20.13 -1.72 -32.46
C GLY A 274 -20.91 -0.75 -31.56
N PRO A 275 -22.14 -0.32 -31.91
CA PRO A 275 -22.96 0.60 -31.08
C PRO A 275 -23.39 0.01 -29.72
N ASN A 276 -23.14 -1.29 -29.48
CA ASN A 276 -23.42 -2.02 -28.23
C ASN A 276 -22.14 -2.69 -27.64
N GLY A 277 -20.94 -2.19 -27.93
CA GLY A 277 -19.70 -2.76 -27.39
C GLY A 277 -19.70 -2.78 -25.86
N ARG A 278 -19.51 -3.95 -25.24
CA ARG A 278 -19.32 -4.05 -23.79
C ARG A 278 -18.13 -3.17 -23.40
N LYS A 279 -18.35 -2.22 -22.49
CA LYS A 279 -17.28 -1.34 -21.96
C LYS A 279 -16.20 -2.25 -21.36
N ALA A 280 -14.95 -2.12 -21.83
CA ALA A 280 -13.84 -2.89 -21.28
C ALA A 280 -13.71 -2.56 -19.79
N ILE A 281 -13.67 -3.56 -18.92
CA ILE A 281 -13.57 -3.40 -17.46
C ILE A 281 -12.20 -3.88 -16.99
N LYS A 282 -11.65 -3.29 -15.93
CA LYS A 282 -10.40 -3.78 -15.32
C LYS A 282 -10.67 -5.07 -14.55
N ALA A 283 -9.62 -5.86 -14.31
CA ALA A 283 -9.72 -7.12 -13.60
C ALA A 283 -10.04 -6.94 -12.10
N ILE A 284 -9.33 -6.02 -11.45
CA ILE A 284 -9.54 -5.64 -10.05
C ILE A 284 -10.39 -4.38 -10.04
N ARG A 285 -11.38 -4.37 -9.15
CA ARG A 285 -12.45 -3.39 -9.13
C ARG A 285 -11.97 -2.00 -8.72
N HIS A 286 -11.21 -1.92 -7.64
CA HIS A 286 -10.67 -0.65 -7.16
C HIS A 286 -9.22 -0.82 -6.69
N VAL A 287 -8.37 0.12 -7.09
CA VAL A 287 -6.99 0.21 -6.63
C VAL A 287 -6.71 1.67 -6.31
N GLU A 288 -6.36 1.96 -5.05
CA GLU A 288 -6.01 3.30 -4.58
C GLU A 288 -4.65 3.30 -3.88
N HIS A 289 -3.85 4.33 -4.15
CA HIS A 289 -2.53 4.54 -3.58
C HIS A 289 -2.47 5.87 -2.84
N TYR A 290 -2.11 5.84 -1.57
CA TYR A 290 -1.87 7.02 -0.74
C TYR A 290 -0.36 7.18 -0.54
N ALA A 291 0.16 8.34 -0.91
CA ALA A 291 1.59 8.61 -0.95
C ALA A 291 1.91 9.97 -0.34
N ASN A 292 2.97 10.01 0.47
CA ASN A 292 3.50 11.22 1.07
C ASN A 292 4.80 11.56 0.34
N GLU A 293 4.87 12.73 -0.29
CA GLU A 293 6.04 13.14 -1.08
C GLU A 293 7.26 13.42 -0.21
N GLY A 294 7.06 13.78 1.06
CA GLY A 294 8.14 14.11 1.98
C GLY A 294 8.88 12.90 2.55
N GLU A 295 8.64 11.67 2.11
CA GLU A 295 9.26 10.46 2.66
C GLU A 295 9.87 9.52 1.59
N PHE A 296 10.82 8.68 1.99
CA PHE A 296 11.66 7.90 1.08
C PHE A 296 10.94 6.83 0.27
N VAL A 297 10.04 6.06 0.90
CA VAL A 297 9.49 4.83 0.35
C VAL A 297 8.53 5.11 -0.82
N ALA A 298 7.63 6.08 -0.70
CA ALA A 298 6.74 6.48 -1.78
C ALA A 298 7.52 7.06 -2.95
N ASN A 299 8.57 7.86 -2.69
CA ASN A 299 9.48 8.34 -3.73
C ASN A 299 10.24 7.20 -4.42
N PHE A 300 10.70 6.21 -3.66
CA PHE A 300 11.40 5.04 -4.19
C PHE A 300 10.47 4.07 -4.94
N GLY A 301 9.16 4.11 -4.67
CA GLY A 301 8.15 3.23 -5.24
C GLY A 301 7.15 3.99 -6.09
N VAL A 302 5.90 4.07 -5.61
CA VAL A 302 4.76 4.55 -6.40
C VAL A 302 5.01 5.91 -7.07
N LEU A 303 5.56 6.92 -6.39
CA LEU A 303 5.73 8.25 -6.98
C LEU A 303 6.74 8.26 -8.14
N HIS A 304 7.73 7.36 -8.15
CA HIS A 304 8.68 7.21 -9.26
C HIS A 304 8.08 6.42 -10.42
N PHE A 305 7.40 5.31 -10.14
CA PHE A 305 6.94 4.38 -11.18
C PHE A 305 5.54 4.66 -11.72
N PHE A 306 4.72 5.48 -11.05
CA PHE A 306 3.33 5.74 -11.43
C PHE A 306 3.16 6.44 -12.77
N TRP A 307 4.19 7.16 -13.22
CA TRP A 307 4.21 7.86 -14.50
C TRP A 307 4.71 7.00 -15.65
N ASN A 308 5.25 5.81 -15.35
CA ASN A 308 5.67 4.88 -16.39
C ASN A 308 4.44 4.22 -17.01
N LYS A 309 4.35 4.29 -18.34
CA LYS A 309 3.24 3.73 -19.10
C LYS A 309 3.03 2.26 -18.77
N ASN A 310 1.78 1.92 -18.47
CA ASN A 310 1.29 0.58 -18.16
C ASN A 310 1.99 -0.14 -17.00
N ARG A 311 2.75 0.58 -16.18
CA ARG A 311 3.54 -0.03 -15.12
C ARG A 311 2.82 -0.04 -13.78
N PHE A 312 1.99 0.97 -13.52
CA PHE A 312 1.35 1.16 -12.22
C PHE A 312 -0.10 1.58 -12.42
N MET A 313 -1.02 0.64 -12.18
CA MET A 313 -2.46 0.85 -12.27
C MET A 313 -3.05 1.25 -10.91
N GLY A 314 -4.10 2.07 -10.94
CA GLY A 314 -4.78 2.55 -9.74
C GLY A 314 -4.80 4.08 -9.66
N ARG A 315 -5.60 4.61 -8.73
CA ARG A 315 -5.69 6.04 -8.46
C ARG A 315 -4.60 6.45 -7.47
N LEU A 316 -3.98 7.60 -7.68
CA LEU A 316 -2.96 8.14 -6.78
C LEU A 316 -3.48 9.37 -6.03
N PHE A 317 -3.39 9.32 -4.72
CA PHE A 317 -3.56 10.44 -3.79
C PHE A 317 -2.19 10.81 -3.25
N ARG A 318 -1.61 11.90 -3.76
CA ARG A 318 -0.29 12.39 -3.34
C ARG A 318 -0.45 13.61 -2.44
N SER A 319 0.07 13.49 -1.21
CA SER A 319 0.18 14.58 -0.24
C SER A 319 1.58 15.15 -0.24
N SER A 320 1.70 16.47 -0.05
CA SER A 320 2.97 17.15 0.18
C SER A 320 3.58 16.86 1.56
N ASN A 321 2.89 16.08 2.40
CA ASN A 321 3.33 15.77 3.74
C ASN A 321 4.51 14.79 3.76
N SER A 322 5.14 14.70 4.92
CA SER A 322 6.18 13.72 5.24
C SER A 322 5.61 12.65 6.18
N GLY A 323 6.37 11.61 6.45
CA GLY A 323 5.99 10.54 7.38
C GLY A 323 5.47 9.31 6.67
N HIS A 324 5.94 8.15 7.11
CA HIS A 324 5.71 6.87 6.43
C HIS A 324 4.94 5.84 7.26
N LEU A 325 5.03 5.90 8.60
CA LEU A 325 4.35 4.97 9.52
C LEU A 325 2.82 4.93 9.28
N LEU A 326 2.23 3.74 9.25
CA LEU A 326 0.84 3.55 8.82
C LEU A 326 -0.13 4.26 9.76
N ASN A 327 -0.08 3.99 11.07
CA ASN A 327 -1.04 4.57 11.99
C ASN A 327 -0.80 6.07 12.15
N GLN A 328 0.46 6.43 12.45
CA GLN A 328 0.82 7.79 12.83
C GLN A 328 0.79 8.80 11.67
N HIS A 329 1.19 8.42 10.45
CA HIS A 329 1.36 9.38 9.35
C HIS A 329 0.31 9.20 8.25
N TYR A 330 -0.20 7.99 8.02
CA TYR A 330 -1.25 7.79 7.03
C TYR A 330 -2.65 7.80 7.64
N LEU A 331 -2.94 6.93 8.62
CA LEU A 331 -4.29 6.80 9.17
C LEU A 331 -4.67 7.97 10.08
N ALA A 332 -3.74 8.55 10.84
CA ALA A 332 -4.02 9.75 11.63
C ALA A 332 -4.35 10.96 10.75
N GLU A 333 -3.73 11.05 9.56
CA GLU A 333 -3.98 12.13 8.60
C GLU A 333 -5.28 11.90 7.81
N CYS A 334 -5.42 10.72 7.21
CA CYS A 334 -6.57 10.39 6.36
C CYS A 334 -7.83 10.12 7.18
N PHE A 335 -7.70 9.51 8.36
CA PHE A 335 -8.80 9.00 9.19
C PHE A 335 -8.59 9.32 10.69
N PRO A 336 -8.42 10.60 11.07
CA PRO A 336 -8.24 10.97 12.48
C PRO A 336 -9.42 10.49 13.32
N LEU A 337 -9.12 9.92 14.49
CA LEU A 337 -10.12 9.46 15.44
C LEU A 337 -10.42 10.55 16.47
N ASP A 338 -11.67 10.60 16.92
CA ASP A 338 -12.08 11.31 18.12
C ASP A 338 -11.83 10.47 19.39
N GLU A 339 -12.22 11.02 20.55
CA GLU A 339 -12.09 10.36 21.86
C GLU A 339 -12.90 9.05 22.00
N ASN A 340 -13.83 8.78 21.06
CA ASN A 340 -14.68 7.58 21.04
C ASN A 340 -14.24 6.58 19.95
N ASP A 341 -12.98 6.68 19.50
CA ASP A 341 -12.41 5.89 18.41
C ASP A 341 -13.19 6.02 17.09
N ARG A 342 -13.93 7.12 16.86
CA ARG A 342 -14.69 7.36 15.62
C ARG A 342 -13.92 8.29 14.70
N VAL A 343 -13.93 7.96 13.42
CA VAL A 343 -13.32 8.81 12.38
C VAL A 343 -14.08 10.14 12.30
N LEU A 344 -13.36 11.25 12.37
CA LEU A 344 -13.94 12.59 12.17
C LEU A 344 -14.52 12.70 10.76
N GLU A 345 -15.69 13.31 10.59
CA GLU A 345 -16.32 13.45 9.26
C GLU A 345 -15.63 14.50 8.36
N SER A 346 -14.76 15.31 8.94
CA SER A 346 -14.00 16.39 8.30
C SER A 346 -12.58 16.38 8.86
N ASN A 347 -11.58 16.51 7.99
CA ASN A 347 -10.17 16.64 8.35
C ASN A 347 -9.37 17.33 7.23
N PRO A 348 -8.21 17.94 7.54
CA PRO A 348 -7.44 18.71 6.57
C PRO A 348 -7.07 17.95 5.30
N PHE A 349 -6.80 16.64 5.39
CA PHE A 349 -6.43 15.82 4.23
C PHE A 349 -7.64 15.55 3.32
N MET A 350 -8.71 15.01 3.91
CA MET A 350 -9.90 14.58 3.19
C MET A 350 -10.71 15.76 2.65
N ASP A 351 -10.64 16.92 3.30
CA ASP A 351 -11.29 18.15 2.86
C ASP A 351 -10.44 19.00 1.91
N MET A 352 -9.20 18.60 1.65
CA MET A 352 -8.36 19.38 0.76
C MET A 352 -8.88 19.31 -0.68
N VAL A 353 -8.85 20.48 -1.33
CA VAL A 353 -9.16 20.62 -2.75
C VAL A 353 -8.13 19.87 -3.58
N VAL A 354 -8.62 19.09 -4.51
CA VAL A 354 -7.82 18.31 -5.44
C VAL A 354 -7.28 19.23 -6.53
N GLU A 355 -5.96 19.30 -6.64
CA GLU A 355 -5.29 19.84 -7.83
C GLU A 355 -5.07 18.70 -8.84
N HIS A 356 -5.45 18.96 -10.09
CA HIS A 356 -5.40 17.96 -11.14
C HIS A 356 -3.99 17.90 -11.72
N ALA A 357 -3.29 16.78 -11.47
CA ALA A 357 -2.00 16.51 -12.07
C ALA A 357 -2.19 15.62 -13.31
N GLY A 358 -2.34 16.23 -14.49
CA GLY A 358 -2.12 15.56 -15.77
C GLY A 358 -3.20 15.78 -16.84
N GLU A 359 -2.83 16.50 -17.90
CA GLU A 359 -3.40 16.31 -19.24
C GLU A 359 -2.69 15.10 -19.87
N ALA A 360 -3.39 13.99 -20.10
CA ALA A 360 -2.86 12.91 -20.92
C ALA A 360 -3.99 12.03 -21.47
N GLU A 361 -4.01 11.82 -22.79
CA GLU A 361 -4.93 10.94 -23.53
C GLU A 361 -4.92 9.46 -23.07
N GLU A 362 -4.03 9.09 -22.13
CA GLU A 362 -3.78 7.72 -21.68
C GLU A 362 -4.29 7.41 -20.26
N ARG A 363 -4.93 8.35 -19.55
CA ARG A 363 -5.53 8.14 -18.23
C ARG A 363 -7.06 8.07 -18.30
N GLU A 364 -7.68 7.39 -17.33
CA GLU A 364 -9.14 7.35 -17.21
C GLU A 364 -9.69 8.77 -17.25
N HIS A 365 -10.54 9.05 -18.24
CA HIS A 365 -10.97 10.40 -18.52
C HIS A 365 -11.73 10.99 -17.33
N PHE A 366 -11.29 12.18 -16.95
CA PHE A 366 -12.11 13.15 -16.25
C PHE A 366 -12.99 13.82 -17.30
N THR A 367 -14.25 13.41 -17.41
CA THR A 367 -15.20 14.11 -18.28
C THR A 367 -15.90 15.18 -17.44
N THR A 368 -16.23 16.31 -18.04
CA THR A 368 -17.21 17.23 -17.44
C THR A 368 -18.51 16.97 -18.16
N GLU A 369 -19.54 16.51 -17.45
CA GLU A 369 -20.87 16.36 -18.05
C GLU A 369 -21.69 17.62 -17.77
N LEU A 370 -22.29 18.20 -18.82
CA LEU A 370 -23.27 19.26 -18.68
C LEU A 370 -24.60 18.64 -18.20
N GLN A 371 -25.07 19.02 -17.02
CA GLN A 371 -26.44 18.72 -16.59
C GLN A 371 -27.29 19.98 -16.52
N SER A 372 -28.43 19.96 -17.21
CA SER A 372 -29.46 20.99 -17.06
C SER A 372 -30.29 20.70 -15.81
N ARG A 373 -30.19 21.56 -14.80
CA ARG A 373 -30.95 21.42 -13.55
C ARG A 373 -31.74 22.70 -13.29
N GLY A 374 -33.05 22.67 -13.63
CA GLY A 374 -33.94 23.81 -13.40
C GLY A 374 -33.72 25.00 -14.33
N GLY A 375 -33.20 24.78 -15.54
CA GLY A 375 -32.97 25.83 -16.54
C GLY A 375 -31.55 26.39 -16.56
N ASP A 376 -30.73 26.06 -15.56
CA ASP A 376 -29.30 26.36 -15.55
C ASP A 376 -28.50 25.12 -15.96
N GLU A 377 -27.53 25.31 -16.87
CA GLU A 377 -26.53 24.32 -17.24
C GLU A 377 -25.39 24.35 -16.21
N VAL A 378 -25.15 23.23 -15.52
CA VAL A 378 -24.05 23.09 -14.56
C VAL A 378 -23.05 22.08 -15.10
N GLU A 379 -21.79 22.50 -15.20
CA GLU A 379 -20.64 21.65 -15.49
C GLU A 379 -20.27 20.85 -14.23
N GLU A 380 -20.49 19.53 -14.24
CA GLU A 380 -20.06 18.63 -13.16
C GLU A 380 -18.93 17.73 -13.65
N PRO A 381 -17.77 17.72 -12.98
CA PRO A 381 -16.73 16.79 -13.33
C PRO A 381 -17.01 15.39 -12.80
N VAL A 382 -16.58 14.45 -13.61
CA VAL A 382 -16.87 13.03 -13.53
C VAL A 382 -15.56 12.28 -13.69
N VAL A 383 -15.20 11.47 -12.69
CA VAL A 383 -14.20 10.40 -12.91
C VAL A 383 -14.97 9.18 -13.39
N ALA A 384 -14.81 8.84 -14.66
CA ALA A 384 -15.38 7.61 -15.21
C ALA A 384 -14.59 6.41 -14.67
N ASP A 385 -15.05 5.85 -13.54
CA ASP A 385 -14.56 4.55 -13.08
C ASP A 385 -14.97 3.49 -14.09
N VAL A 386 -13.99 2.93 -14.78
CA VAL A 386 -14.19 1.94 -15.83
C VAL A 386 -14.89 0.69 -15.28
N ASN A 387 -14.78 0.42 -13.97
CA ASN A 387 -15.41 -0.70 -13.28
C ASN A 387 -16.74 -0.37 -12.59
N SER A 388 -17.16 0.90 -12.54
CA SER A 388 -18.43 1.26 -11.91
C SER A 388 -19.60 0.91 -12.85
N PRO A 389 -20.56 0.08 -12.41
CA PRO A 389 -21.80 -0.19 -13.17
C PRO A 389 -22.78 1.00 -13.11
N LEU A 390 -22.53 1.97 -12.23
CA LEU A 390 -23.33 3.19 -12.08
C LEU A 390 -22.82 4.29 -13.02
N SER A 391 -23.75 5.14 -13.45
CA SER A 391 -23.45 6.46 -14.01
C SER A 391 -22.33 7.11 -13.20
N PRO A 392 -21.46 7.87 -13.86
CA PRO A 392 -20.33 8.50 -13.19
C PRO A 392 -20.72 9.18 -11.88
N THR A 393 -19.81 9.19 -10.91
CA THR A 393 -20.07 9.80 -9.61
C THR A 393 -20.32 11.29 -9.79
N HIS A 394 -21.58 11.67 -9.94
CA HIS A 394 -22.05 13.05 -10.01
C HIS A 394 -21.78 13.69 -8.64
N THR A 395 -20.74 14.52 -8.57
CA THR A 395 -20.49 15.32 -7.38
C THR A 395 -21.31 16.58 -7.52
N ALA A 396 -22.50 16.54 -6.93
CA ALA A 396 -23.43 17.65 -6.95
C ALA A 396 -22.76 18.93 -6.43
N THR A 397 -22.88 19.99 -7.23
CA THR A 397 -22.59 21.41 -6.96
C THR A 397 -21.16 21.92 -7.17
N LEU A 398 -21.10 23.17 -7.68
CA LEU A 398 -20.03 24.15 -7.92
C LEU A 398 -18.98 24.36 -6.80
N HIS A 399 -18.70 23.36 -5.98
CA HIS A 399 -17.72 23.37 -4.92
C HIS A 399 -16.45 22.67 -5.37
N THR A 400 -15.31 23.31 -5.13
CA THR A 400 -13.96 22.74 -5.19
C THR A 400 -13.94 21.27 -4.75
N HIS A 401 -13.66 20.34 -5.67
CA HIS A 401 -13.66 18.90 -5.42
C HIS A 401 -12.61 18.52 -4.38
N ARG A 402 -12.97 17.66 -3.42
CA ARG A 402 -12.10 17.28 -2.31
C ARG A 402 -11.67 15.83 -2.42
N VAL A 403 -10.57 15.49 -1.74
CA VAL A 403 -10.03 14.13 -1.72
C VAL A 403 -11.08 13.08 -1.32
N LYS A 404 -11.92 13.40 -0.33
CA LYS A 404 -12.98 12.52 0.15
C LYS A 404 -14.06 12.18 -0.88
N ASP A 405 -14.20 13.01 -1.91
CA ASP A 405 -15.20 12.81 -2.96
C ASP A 405 -14.73 11.73 -3.96
N PHE A 406 -13.41 11.47 -4.02
CA PHE A 406 -12.81 10.47 -4.92
C PHE A 406 -12.29 9.22 -4.22
N SER A 407 -12.03 9.28 -2.92
CA SER A 407 -11.54 8.14 -2.14
C SER A 407 -12.67 7.18 -1.81
N ARG A 408 -12.62 5.98 -2.39
CA ARG A 408 -13.53 4.89 -2.04
C ARG A 408 -13.27 4.38 -0.63
N LEU A 409 -12.01 4.30 -0.19
CA LEU A 409 -11.69 3.86 1.17
C LEU A 409 -12.36 4.74 2.22
N TRP A 410 -12.43 6.05 1.97
CA TRP A 410 -13.09 7.01 2.84
C TRP A 410 -14.57 6.66 3.10
N LEU A 411 -15.26 6.07 2.13
CA LEU A 411 -16.66 5.68 2.24
C LEU A 411 -16.89 4.53 3.23
N TYR A 412 -15.83 3.82 3.65
CA TYR A 412 -15.93 2.77 4.67
C TYR A 412 -15.86 3.26 6.12
N ARG A 413 -15.40 4.51 6.34
CA ARG A 413 -15.18 5.05 7.70
C ARG A 413 -16.40 4.84 8.61
N ASN A 414 -16.16 4.61 9.90
CA ASN A 414 -17.22 4.45 10.90
C ASN A 414 -18.23 3.32 10.58
N GLY A 415 -17.84 2.28 9.84
CA GLY A 415 -18.74 1.15 9.55
C GLY A 415 -19.80 1.45 8.48
N ARG A 416 -19.54 2.44 7.62
CA ARG A 416 -20.32 2.68 6.39
C ARG A 416 -19.86 1.72 5.29
N SER A 417 -20.69 1.41 4.31
CA SER A 417 -20.30 0.61 3.14
C SER A 417 -20.63 1.42 1.88
N PRO A 418 -19.68 1.59 0.94
CA PRO A 418 -19.98 2.20 -0.35
C PRO A 418 -20.92 1.30 -1.15
N THR A 419 -21.77 1.91 -1.95
CA THR A 419 -22.58 1.19 -2.93
C THR A 419 -21.69 0.46 -3.94
N SER A 420 -22.15 -0.72 -4.34
CA SER A 420 -21.54 -1.60 -5.33
C SER A 420 -21.60 -1.03 -6.74
#